data_AF-A0A2D6JQS0-F1
#
_entry.id   AF-A0A2D6JQS0-F1
#
_cell.length_a   1.000
_cell.length_b   1.000
_cell.length_c   1.000
_cell.angle_alpha   90.00
_cell.angle_beta   90.00
_cell.angle_gamma   90.00
#
_symmetry.space_group_name_H-M   'P 1'
#
loop_
_entity.id
_entity.type
_entity.pdbx_description
1 polymer ?
#
loop_
_entity_poly.entity_id
_entity_poly.type
_entity_poly.pdbx_seq_one_letter_code
_entity_poly.pdbx_strand_id
1 'polypeptide(L)'
;MYQLVCPNCGQKMRTKKLVSGKVKCPGCQQNFRTNTPPPVEQKAEPSPQEKEERIRMLVMAPFGALFLFIGLVAIAIDPDDLVSGWAPFYLAPVFCGLFFLTPAMFAFLRKQAEPAAVGTQATQSSRTSETPQAQPLGRKTENIVMGFFGSMFIIMAIASVLTVIAIVVLIFILLELLSQIGVDLWNGIQ
;
A
#
# COMPACT_ATOMS: atom_id res chain seq x y z
N MET A 1 -16.49 -16.47 -30.97
CA MET A 1 -16.25 -15.91 -32.32
C MET A 1 -17.42 -15.00 -32.65
N TYR A 2 -17.17 -13.79 -33.18
CA TYR A 2 -18.25 -12.83 -33.46
C TYR A 2 -18.54 -12.77 -34.95
N GLN A 3 -19.82 -12.69 -35.29
CA GLN A 3 -20.30 -12.64 -36.67
C GLN A 3 -20.91 -11.26 -36.92
N LEU A 4 -20.39 -10.58 -37.95
CA LEU A 4 -20.82 -9.25 -38.38
C LEU A 4 -21.36 -9.35 -39.80
N VAL A 5 -22.42 -8.61 -40.12
CA VAL A 5 -22.98 -8.56 -41.48
C VAL A 5 -22.74 -7.16 -42.03
N CYS A 6 -22.12 -7.07 -43.21
CA CYS A 6 -21.95 -5.78 -43.86
C CYS A 6 -23.31 -5.22 -44.30
N PRO A 7 -23.69 -3.99 -43.92
CA PRO A 7 -24.97 -3.40 -44.32
C PRO A 7 -25.07 -3.09 -45.81
N ASN A 8 -23.94 -2.99 -46.52
CA ASN A 8 -23.91 -2.56 -47.92
C ASN A 8 -23.98 -3.73 -48.91
N CYS A 9 -23.37 -4.88 -48.57
CA CYS A 9 -23.35 -6.06 -49.45
C CYS A 9 -23.91 -7.33 -48.81
N GLY A 10 -24.36 -7.28 -47.55
CA GLY A 10 -24.90 -8.44 -46.83
C GLY A 10 -23.87 -9.53 -46.49
N GLN A 11 -22.58 -9.29 -46.75
CA GLN A 11 -21.55 -10.31 -46.55
C GLN A 11 -21.30 -10.56 -45.06
N LYS A 12 -21.35 -11.84 -44.68
CA LYS A 12 -21.09 -12.34 -43.33
C LYS A 12 -19.59 -12.43 -43.08
N MET A 13 -19.11 -11.73 -42.06
CA MET A 13 -17.72 -11.64 -41.66
C MET A 13 -17.52 -12.22 -40.27
N ARG A 14 -16.43 -12.96 -40.05
CA ARG A 14 -16.08 -13.51 -38.74
C ARG A 14 -14.86 -12.77 -38.18
N THR A 15 -14.99 -12.18 -37.00
CA THR A 15 -13.86 -11.56 -36.29
C THR A 15 -13.52 -12.33 -35.03
N LYS A 16 -12.21 -12.41 -34.75
CA LYS A 16 -11.69 -13.03 -33.52
C LYS A 16 -11.99 -12.18 -32.28
N LYS A 17 -12.15 -10.87 -32.43
CA LYS A 17 -12.47 -9.90 -31.36
C LYS A 17 -13.66 -9.02 -31.79
N LEU A 18 -14.39 -8.50 -30.82
CA LEU A 18 -15.39 -7.45 -31.01
C LEU A 18 -14.65 -6.18 -31.49
N VAL A 19 -14.78 -5.86 -32.77
CA VAL A 19 -14.19 -4.63 -33.34
C VAL A 19 -15.26 -3.55 -33.27
N SER A 20 -15.04 -2.55 -32.42
CA SER A 20 -15.89 -1.35 -32.33
C SER A 20 -15.20 -0.25 -33.11
N GLY A 21 -15.86 0.30 -34.13
CA GLY A 21 -15.30 1.37 -34.97
C GLY A 21 -15.60 1.23 -36.46
N LYS A 22 -14.80 1.92 -37.29
CA LYS A 22 -14.89 1.81 -38.76
C LYS A 22 -14.19 0.53 -39.20
N VAL A 23 -14.94 -0.40 -39.78
CA VAL A 23 -14.42 -1.63 -40.36
C VAL A 23 -14.60 -1.59 -41.88
N LYS A 24 -13.54 -1.94 -42.62
CA LYS A 24 -13.58 -2.05 -44.09
C LYS A 24 -14.09 -3.43 -44.48
N CYS A 25 -15.15 -3.49 -45.30
CA CYS A 25 -15.64 -4.75 -45.84
C CYS A 25 -14.72 -5.25 -46.98
N PRO A 26 -14.29 -6.52 -47.03
CA PRO A 26 -13.45 -7.06 -48.08
C PRO A 26 -14.22 -7.34 -49.38
N GLY A 27 -15.55 -7.50 -49.32
CA GLY A 27 -16.36 -7.69 -50.54
C GLY A 27 -16.62 -6.39 -51.28
N CYS A 28 -17.21 -5.39 -50.61
CA CYS A 28 -17.60 -4.12 -51.25
C CYS A 28 -16.59 -2.98 -51.04
N GLN A 29 -15.52 -3.20 -50.26
CA GLN A 29 -14.50 -2.20 -49.91
C GLN A 29 -15.01 -0.95 -49.17
N GLN A 30 -16.29 -0.91 -48.82
CA GLN A 30 -16.90 0.21 -48.12
C GLN A 30 -16.66 0.12 -46.61
N ASN A 31 -16.46 1.29 -46.00
CA ASN A 31 -16.27 1.42 -44.56
C ASN A 31 -17.63 1.57 -43.89
N PHE A 32 -17.92 0.73 -42.90
CA PHE A 32 -19.13 0.85 -42.09
C PHE A 32 -18.77 0.89 -40.60
N ARG A 33 -19.61 1.55 -39.80
CA ARG A 33 -19.45 1.60 -38.34
C ARG A 33 -20.18 0.42 -37.72
N THR A 34 -19.49 -0.30 -36.85
CA THR A 34 -20.12 -1.30 -35.99
C THR A 34 -20.64 -0.58 -34.73
N ASN A 35 -21.97 -0.56 -34.55
CA ASN A 35 -22.63 -0.05 -33.34
C ASN A 35 -22.69 -1.11 -32.25
N THR A 36 -21.66 -1.96 -32.16
CA THR A 36 -21.55 -2.83 -31.00
C THR A 36 -21.16 -1.92 -29.85
N PRO A 37 -21.89 -1.92 -28.71
CA PRO A 37 -21.45 -1.18 -27.55
C PRO A 37 -20.00 -1.58 -27.29
N PRO A 38 -19.10 -0.60 -27.02
CA PRO A 38 -17.69 -0.88 -26.82
C PRO A 38 -17.56 -2.03 -25.83
N PRO A 39 -16.58 -2.96 -26.00
CA PRO A 39 -16.30 -3.94 -24.97
C PRO A 39 -16.14 -3.12 -23.68
N VAL A 40 -17.03 -3.35 -22.72
CA VAL A 40 -17.03 -2.63 -21.46
C VAL A 40 -15.59 -2.72 -20.98
N GLU A 41 -14.86 -1.61 -21.02
CA GLU A 41 -13.67 -1.45 -20.20
C GLU A 41 -14.22 -1.65 -18.80
N GLN A 42 -14.19 -2.90 -18.34
CA GLN A 42 -14.30 -3.23 -16.95
C GLN A 42 -13.11 -2.51 -16.35
N LYS A 43 -13.34 -1.25 -15.96
CA LYS A 43 -12.64 -0.63 -14.85
C LYS A 43 -12.81 -1.64 -13.74
N ALA A 44 -11.82 -2.53 -13.63
CA ALA A 44 -11.86 -3.66 -12.72
C ALA A 44 -12.27 -3.08 -11.38
N GLU A 45 -13.46 -3.45 -10.93
CA GLU A 45 -13.92 -3.05 -9.62
C GLU A 45 -12.87 -3.63 -8.66
N PRO A 46 -12.14 -2.77 -7.92
CA PRO A 46 -11.01 -3.23 -7.12
C PRO A 46 -11.53 -4.30 -6.18
N SER A 47 -10.93 -5.48 -6.25
CA SER A 47 -11.38 -6.61 -5.44
C SER A 47 -11.35 -6.19 -3.96
N PRO A 48 -12.25 -6.74 -3.11
CA PRO A 48 -12.27 -6.42 -1.69
C PRO A 48 -10.89 -6.52 -1.01
N GLN A 49 -10.03 -7.41 -1.51
CA GLN A 49 -8.67 -7.65 -1.07
C GLN A 49 -7.71 -6.48 -1.38
N GLU A 50 -7.88 -5.81 -2.53
CA GLU A 50 -7.05 -4.65 -2.90
C GLU A 50 -7.38 -3.42 -2.05
N LYS A 51 -8.64 -3.29 -1.60
CA LYS A 51 -9.09 -2.21 -0.73
C LYS A 51 -8.47 -2.31 0.66
N GLU A 52 -8.38 -3.51 1.23
CA GLU A 52 -7.77 -3.76 2.53
C GLU A 52 -6.26 -3.46 2.50
N GLU A 53 -5.56 -3.89 1.45
CA GLU A 53 -4.12 -3.62 1.31
C GLU A 53 -3.81 -2.13 1.17
N ARG A 54 -4.66 -1.38 0.44
CA ARG A 54 -4.55 0.09 0.37
C ARG A 54 -4.77 0.74 1.72
N ILE A 55 -5.75 0.29 2.51
CA ILE A 55 -6.01 0.83 3.85
C ILE A 55 -4.80 0.54 4.76
N ARG A 56 -4.26 -0.68 4.74
CA ARG A 56 -3.08 -1.04 5.51
C ARG A 56 -1.86 -0.20 5.15
N MET A 57 -1.62 0.06 3.86
CA MET A 57 -0.57 0.98 3.42
C MET A 57 -0.81 2.42 3.89
N LEU A 58 -2.07 2.89 3.80
CA LEU A 58 -2.44 4.25 4.22
C LEU A 58 -2.21 4.47 5.73
N VAL A 59 -2.39 3.44 6.55
CA VAL A 59 -2.20 3.50 8.01
C VAL A 59 -0.76 3.22 8.40
N MET A 60 -0.08 2.21 7.83
CA MET A 60 1.28 1.86 8.24
C MET A 60 2.33 2.91 7.84
N ALA A 61 2.14 3.62 6.72
CA ALA A 61 3.07 4.65 6.26
C ALA A 61 3.24 5.84 7.22
N PRO A 62 2.18 6.53 7.70
CA PRO A 62 2.33 7.65 8.64
C PRO A 62 2.91 7.20 9.98
N PHE A 63 2.57 6.00 10.44
CA PHE A 63 3.18 5.42 11.64
C PHE A 63 4.68 5.19 11.45
N GLY A 64 5.09 4.54 10.35
CA GLY A 64 6.50 4.34 10.03
C GLY A 64 7.27 5.66 9.94
N ALA A 65 6.69 6.66 9.28
CA ALA A 65 7.28 7.99 9.16
C ALA A 65 7.42 8.70 10.52
N LEU A 66 6.42 8.58 11.40
CA LEU A 66 6.46 9.16 12.74
C LEU A 66 7.56 8.51 13.60
N PHE A 67 7.66 7.17 13.60
CA PHE A 67 8.72 6.47 14.32
C PHE A 67 10.12 6.82 13.80
N LEU A 68 10.27 6.95 12.48
CA LEU A 68 11.51 7.42 11.88
C LEU A 68 11.86 8.84 12.30
N PHE A 69 10.86 9.74 12.30
CA PHE A 69 11.05 11.13 12.71
C PHE A 69 11.47 11.23 14.17
N ILE A 70 10.80 10.52 15.08
CA ILE A 70 11.15 10.48 16.51
C ILE A 70 12.58 9.95 16.69
N GLY A 71 12.93 8.86 16.01
CA GLY A 71 14.28 8.29 16.07
C GLY A 71 15.35 9.26 15.56
N LEU A 72 15.08 9.96 14.45
CA LEU A 72 16.00 10.97 13.91
C LEU A 72 16.15 12.19 14.82
N VAL A 73 15.05 12.67 15.42
CA VAL A 73 15.08 13.77 16.38
C VAL A 73 15.88 13.38 17.62
N ALA A 74 15.69 12.17 18.14
CA ALA A 74 16.47 11.67 19.28
C ALA A 74 17.98 11.65 18.98
N ILE A 75 18.36 11.18 17.79
CA ILE A 75 19.77 11.18 17.33
C ILE A 75 20.31 12.61 17.14
N ALA A 76 19.47 13.54 16.67
CA ALA A 76 19.87 14.91 16.40
C ALA A 76 20.06 15.76 17.67
N ILE A 77 19.31 15.46 18.73
CA ILE A 77 19.40 16.18 20.01
C ILE A 77 20.68 15.79 20.75
N ASP A 78 21.04 14.51 20.74
CA ASP A 78 22.21 14.02 21.49
C ASP A 78 23.00 12.97 20.68
N PRO A 79 23.90 13.40 19.77
CA PRO A 79 24.65 12.50 18.92
C PRO A 79 25.73 11.71 19.69
N ASP A 80 26.14 12.19 20.85
CA ASP A 80 27.21 11.58 21.66
C ASP A 80 26.70 10.32 22.39
N ASP A 81 25.39 10.23 22.62
CA ASP A 81 24.72 9.08 23.23
C ASP A 81 24.74 7.81 22.35
N LEU A 82 25.08 7.91 21.06
CA LEU A 82 25.22 6.76 20.16
C LEU A 82 26.43 5.87 20.50
N VAL A 83 27.40 6.38 21.24
CA VAL A 83 28.58 5.61 21.69
C VAL A 83 28.30 4.89 23.02
N SER A 84 27.26 5.30 23.73
CA SER A 84 26.86 4.67 24.99
C SER A 84 26.28 3.27 24.76
N GLY A 85 26.34 2.41 25.79
CA GLY A 85 25.72 1.08 25.74
C GLY A 85 24.20 1.08 25.53
N TRP A 86 23.56 2.26 25.51
CA TRP A 86 22.13 2.47 25.30
C TRP A 86 21.76 2.77 23.85
N ALA A 87 22.75 2.85 22.94
CA ALA A 87 22.56 2.97 21.49
C ALA A 87 21.43 2.11 20.88
N PRO A 88 21.24 0.81 21.26
CA PRO A 88 20.15 0.02 20.69
C PRO A 88 18.75 0.55 21.01
N PHE A 89 18.56 1.30 22.10
CA PHE A 89 17.27 1.88 22.45
C PHE A 89 16.93 3.10 21.59
N TYR A 90 17.92 3.92 21.24
CA TYR A 90 17.74 5.09 20.36
C TYR A 90 17.58 4.70 18.88
N LEU A 91 18.18 3.59 18.47
CA LEU A 91 18.04 3.06 17.11
C LEU A 91 16.74 2.27 16.92
N ALA A 92 16.12 1.74 17.98
CA ALA A 92 14.90 0.93 17.88
C ALA A 92 13.73 1.65 17.17
N PRO A 93 13.43 2.95 17.44
CA PRO A 93 12.44 3.71 16.69
C PRO A 93 12.76 3.85 15.20
N VAL A 94 14.04 4.05 14.86
CA VAL A 94 14.51 4.15 13.46
C VAL A 94 14.26 2.84 12.73
N PHE A 95 14.66 1.71 13.33
CA PHE A 95 14.43 0.38 12.76
C PHE A 95 12.94 0.04 12.65
N CYS A 96 12.13 0.36 13.67
CA CYS A 96 10.67 0.21 13.60
C CYS A 96 10.07 1.04 12.46
N GLY A 97 10.48 2.31 12.33
CA GLY A 97 10.01 3.20 11.27
C GLY A 97 10.31 2.63 9.88
N LEU A 98 11.56 2.23 9.64
CA LEU A 98 12.00 1.58 8.40
C LEU A 98 11.21 0.29 8.10
N PHE A 99 10.97 -0.55 9.12
CA PHE A 99 10.20 -1.78 8.97
C PHE A 99 8.76 -1.50 8.51
N PHE A 100 8.07 -0.53 9.12
CA PHE A 100 6.71 -0.16 8.71
C PHE A 100 6.63 0.52 7.33
N LEU A 101 7.71 1.20 6.91
CA LEU A 101 7.81 1.82 5.59
C LEU A 101 8.16 0.82 4.47
N THR A 102 8.69 -0.35 4.81
CA THR A 102 9.15 -1.35 3.84
C THR A 102 8.06 -1.76 2.84
N PRO A 103 6.82 -2.12 3.24
CA PRO A 103 5.76 -2.47 2.30
C PRO A 103 5.38 -1.32 1.36
N ALA A 104 5.37 -0.09 1.88
CA ALA A 104 5.07 1.10 1.08
C ALA A 104 6.15 1.35 0.04
N MET A 105 7.43 1.24 0.41
CA MET A 105 8.55 1.40 -0.52
C MET A 105 8.50 0.37 -1.65
N PHE A 106 8.22 -0.91 -1.35
CA PHE A 106 8.06 -1.94 -2.38
C PHE A 106 6.86 -1.66 -3.31
N ALA A 107 5.75 -1.16 -2.77
CA ALA A 107 4.59 -0.77 -3.59
C ALA A 107 4.92 0.41 -4.53
N PHE A 108 5.71 1.38 -4.07
CA PHE A 108 6.19 2.49 -4.90
C PHE A 108 7.20 2.04 -5.97
N LEU A 109 8.16 1.20 -5.61
CA LEU A 109 9.15 0.65 -6.55
C LEU A 109 8.48 -0.18 -7.64
N ARG A 110 7.43 -0.95 -7.30
CA ARG A 110 6.65 -1.69 -8.29
C ARG A 110 5.97 -0.77 -9.31
N LYS A 111 5.47 0.39 -8.87
CA LYS A 111 4.89 1.40 -9.78
C LYS A 111 5.95 2.10 -10.64
N GLN A 112 7.16 2.29 -10.11
CA GLN A 112 8.26 2.90 -10.87
C GLN A 112 8.98 1.93 -11.81
N ALA A 113 8.79 0.62 -11.69
CA ALA A 113 9.25 -0.36 -12.68
C ALA A 113 8.36 -0.41 -13.94
N GLU A 114 7.22 0.30 -13.92
CA GLU A 114 6.23 0.35 -14.99
C GLU A 114 6.31 1.54 -16.00
N PRO A 115 7.42 2.29 -16.15
CA PRO A 115 7.57 3.20 -17.28
C PRO A 115 8.84 2.87 -18.10
N ALA A 116 8.73 1.93 -19.04
CA ALA A 116 9.63 1.84 -20.21
C ALA A 116 9.22 0.79 -21.27
N ALA A 117 8.28 -0.12 -20.99
CA ALA A 117 7.83 -1.09 -22.00
C ALA A 117 6.71 -0.50 -22.86
N VAL A 118 7.08 0.43 -23.75
CA VAL A 118 6.29 0.71 -24.96
C VAL A 118 6.16 -0.61 -25.72
N GLY A 119 4.93 -1.13 -25.79
CA GLY A 119 4.51 -2.07 -26.81
C GLY A 119 5.21 -3.43 -26.85
N THR A 120 4.97 -4.28 -25.86
CA THR A 120 4.81 -5.72 -26.12
C THR A 120 4.05 -6.34 -24.95
N GLN A 121 2.84 -6.83 -25.22
CA GLN A 121 2.09 -7.66 -24.29
C GLN A 121 2.90 -8.92 -24.00
N ALA A 122 3.70 -8.89 -22.93
CA ALA A 122 4.16 -10.10 -22.28
C ALA A 122 2.96 -10.69 -21.53
N THR A 123 2.36 -11.69 -22.15
CA THR A 123 1.47 -12.66 -21.54
C THR A 123 2.09 -13.15 -20.22
N GLN A 124 1.70 -12.57 -19.09
CA GLN A 124 1.96 -13.18 -17.80
C GLN A 124 0.98 -14.34 -17.64
N SER A 125 1.44 -15.47 -18.18
CA SER A 125 1.05 -16.80 -17.78
C SER A 125 1.17 -16.89 -16.27
N SER A 126 0.03 -16.87 -15.60
CA SER A 126 -0.14 -17.31 -14.22
C SER A 126 0.25 -18.79 -14.16
N ARG A 127 1.55 -19.06 -14.03
CA ARG A 127 2.03 -20.39 -13.72
C ARG A 127 1.68 -20.64 -12.27
N THR A 128 0.52 -21.26 -12.12
CA THR A 128 0.15 -22.18 -11.06
C THR A 128 1.39 -22.94 -10.59
N SER A 129 1.97 -22.51 -9.47
CA SER A 129 2.84 -23.36 -8.66
C SER A 129 1.92 -24.31 -7.91
N GLU A 130 1.68 -25.47 -8.51
CA GLU A 130 1.18 -26.64 -7.80
C GLU A 130 2.13 -26.93 -6.63
N THR A 131 1.62 -26.77 -5.42
CA THR A 131 2.24 -27.33 -4.22
C THR A 131 1.42 -28.55 -3.84
N PRO A 132 2.03 -29.68 -3.46
CA PRO A 132 1.31 -30.94 -3.25
C PRO A 132 0.23 -30.82 -2.17
N GLN A 133 -0.94 -31.28 -2.58
CA GLN A 133 -2.12 -31.63 -1.84
C GLN A 133 -1.78 -32.29 -0.48
N ALA A 134 -1.93 -31.54 0.61
CA ALA A 134 -2.13 -32.08 1.96
C ALA A 134 -3.62 -31.92 2.34
N GLN A 135 -4.14 -32.98 2.95
CA GLN A 135 -5.56 -33.33 3.11
C GLN A 135 -6.45 -32.27 3.80
N PRO A 136 -7.77 -32.30 3.54
CA PRO A 136 -8.75 -31.50 4.26
C PRO A 136 -9.10 -32.18 5.58
N LEU A 137 -8.37 -31.87 6.64
CA LEU A 137 -8.82 -32.14 8.01
C LEU A 137 -8.87 -30.83 8.80
N GLY A 138 -10.08 -30.46 9.24
CA GLY A 138 -10.25 -29.52 10.36
C GLY A 138 -10.89 -28.17 10.04
N ARG A 139 -12.10 -28.18 9.46
CA ARG A 139 -12.96 -26.99 9.21
C ARG A 139 -13.44 -26.25 10.47
N LYS A 140 -12.80 -26.43 11.64
CA LYS A 140 -13.22 -25.85 12.93
C LYS A 140 -12.19 -24.88 13.53
N THR A 141 -10.97 -24.84 13.01
CA THR A 141 -9.87 -24.04 13.60
C THR A 141 -9.67 -22.69 12.90
N GLU A 142 -10.18 -22.52 11.68
CA GLU A 142 -9.98 -21.32 10.85
C GLU A 142 -10.71 -20.08 11.42
N ASN A 143 -11.86 -20.28 12.08
CA ASN A 143 -12.64 -19.20 12.66
C ASN A 143 -12.01 -18.60 13.93
N ILE A 144 -11.06 -19.30 14.56
CA ILE A 144 -10.38 -18.81 15.77
C ILE A 144 -9.23 -17.88 15.39
N VAL A 145 -8.49 -18.20 14.33
CA VAL A 145 -7.32 -17.44 13.89
C VAL A 145 -7.72 -16.05 13.38
N MET A 146 -8.88 -15.92 12.74
CA MET A 146 -9.37 -14.62 12.24
C MET A 146 -9.79 -13.66 13.36
N GLY A 147 -10.15 -14.18 14.55
CA GLY A 147 -10.47 -13.37 15.74
C GLY A 147 -9.24 -12.78 16.44
N PHE A 148 -8.10 -13.48 16.41
CA PHE A 148 -6.85 -13.01 17.03
C PHE A 148 -6.25 -11.80 16.32
N PHE A 149 -6.40 -11.70 15.00
CA PHE A 149 -5.91 -10.53 14.27
C PHE A 149 -6.69 -9.27 14.65
N GLY A 150 -8.01 -9.37 14.86
CA GLY A 150 -8.83 -8.23 15.31
C GLY A 150 -8.43 -7.71 16.69
N SER A 151 -8.12 -8.60 17.64
CA SER A 151 -7.74 -8.18 18.99
C SER A 151 -6.34 -7.55 19.06
N MET A 152 -5.39 -8.02 18.25
CA MET A 152 -4.06 -7.37 18.17
C MET A 152 -4.14 -5.94 17.65
N PHE A 153 -5.03 -5.64 16.70
CA PHE A 153 -5.22 -4.25 16.24
C PHE A 153 -5.72 -3.33 17.35
N ILE A 154 -6.64 -3.81 18.19
CA ILE A 154 -7.16 -3.02 19.32
C ILE A 154 -6.05 -2.76 20.35
N ILE A 155 -5.28 -3.80 20.69
CA ILE A 155 -4.16 -3.66 21.65
C ILE A 155 -3.10 -2.70 21.11
N MET A 156 -2.74 -2.82 19.83
CA MET A 156 -1.77 -1.92 19.18
C MET A 156 -2.29 -0.48 19.09
N ALA A 157 -3.58 -0.28 18.83
CA ALA A 157 -4.20 1.05 18.84
C ALA A 157 -4.18 1.68 20.24
N ILE A 158 -4.53 0.91 21.27
CA ILE A 158 -4.46 1.37 22.67
C ILE A 158 -3.02 1.69 23.05
N ALA A 159 -2.06 0.81 22.73
CA ALA A 159 -0.64 1.03 23.00
C ALA A 159 -0.15 2.31 22.30
N SER A 160 -0.52 2.53 21.04
CA SER A 160 -0.18 3.76 20.33
C SER A 160 -0.75 5.01 21.00
N VAL A 161 -2.03 4.98 21.42
CA VAL A 161 -2.65 6.12 22.10
C VAL A 161 -1.95 6.39 23.44
N LEU A 162 -1.63 5.34 24.20
CA LEU A 162 -0.87 5.47 25.45
C LEU A 162 0.53 6.05 25.21
N THR A 163 1.23 5.64 24.15
CA THR A 163 2.53 6.20 23.80
C THR A 163 2.43 7.69 23.46
N VAL A 164 1.41 8.11 22.69
CA VAL A 164 1.19 9.53 22.39
C VAL A 164 0.90 10.32 23.67
N ILE A 165 0.05 9.79 24.55
CA ILE A 165 -0.24 10.42 25.85
C ILE A 165 1.03 10.56 26.68
N ALA A 166 1.85 9.50 26.76
CA ALA A 166 3.11 9.51 27.50
C ALA A 166 4.08 10.57 26.94
N ILE A 167 4.18 10.70 25.62
CA ILE A 167 5.01 11.73 24.97
C ILE A 167 4.50 13.13 25.31
N VAL A 168 3.18 13.37 25.24
CA VAL A 168 2.59 14.68 25.59
C VAL A 168 2.87 15.03 27.05
N VAL A 169 2.71 14.07 27.96
CA VAL A 169 3.01 14.26 29.39
C VAL A 169 4.49 14.55 29.60
N LEU A 170 5.38 13.80 28.93
CA LEU A 170 6.83 14.02 29.00
C LEU A 170 7.20 15.44 28.53
N ILE A 171 6.63 15.90 27.41
CA ILE A 171 6.84 17.27 26.91
C ILE A 171 6.37 18.29 27.94
N PHE A 172 5.22 18.08 28.57
CA PHE A 172 4.69 18.99 29.59
C PHE A 172 5.63 19.10 30.80
N ILE A 173 6.14 17.97 31.29
CA ILE A 173 7.12 17.93 32.38
C ILE A 173 8.43 18.63 31.98
N LEU A 174 8.91 18.40 30.76
CA LEU A 174 10.11 19.07 30.25
C LEU A 174 9.94 20.58 30.15
N LEU A 175 8.78 21.05 29.69
CA LEU A 175 8.48 22.49 29.63
C LEU A 175 8.44 23.12 31.03
N GLU A 176 7.85 22.43 31.99
CA GLU A 176 7.80 22.89 33.38
C GLU A 176 9.22 22.93 34.00
N LEU A 177 10.04 21.91 33.73
CA LEU A 177 11.44 21.88 34.17
C LEU A 177 12.26 23.02 33.54
N LEU A 178 12.10 23.25 32.24
CA LEU A 178 12.77 24.36 31.54
C LEU A 178 12.31 25.71 32.08
N SER A 179 11.03 25.84 32.44
CA SER A 179 10.51 27.06 33.08
C SER A 179 11.15 27.30 34.44
N GLN A 180 11.39 26.26 35.23
CA GLN A 180 12.07 26.40 36.54
C GLN A 180 13.52 26.83 36.35
N ILE A 181 14.27 26.14 35.47
CA ILE A 181 15.67 26.46 35.19
C ILE A 181 15.80 27.90 34.65
N GLY A 182 14.89 28.34 33.77
CA GLY A 182 14.90 29.69 33.23
C GLY A 182 14.68 30.78 34.28
N VAL A 183 13.85 30.53 35.30
CA VAL A 183 13.59 31.47 36.39
C VAL A 183 14.80 31.57 37.33
N ASP A 184 15.44 30.46 37.65
CA ASP A 184 16.63 30.45 38.52
C ASP A 184 17.82 31.18 37.88
N LEU A 185 18.00 31.01 36.56
CA LEU A 185 19.04 31.70 35.80
C LEU A 185 18.83 33.22 35.74
N TRP A 186 17.57 33.67 35.66
CA TRP A 186 17.24 35.10 35.65
C TRP A 186 17.49 35.76 37.01
N ASN A 187 17.16 35.09 38.11
CA ASN A 187 17.34 35.63 39.47
C ASN A 187 18.82 35.69 39.91
N GLY A 188 19.69 34.86 39.35
CA GLY A 188 21.12 34.88 39.67
C GLY A 188 21.94 36.00 38.99
N ILE A 189 21.32 36.78 38.09
CA ILE A 189 22.00 37.84 37.31
C ILE A 189 21.78 39.25 37.91
N GLN A 190 20.89 39.40 38.90
CA GLN A 190 20.68 40.66 39.65
C GLN A 190 21.57 40.77 40.89
#